data_AF-A0A661S906-F1
#
_entry.id   AF-A0A661S906-F1
#
_cell.length_a   1.000
_cell.length_b   1.000
_cell.length_c   1.000
_cell.angle_alpha   90.00
_cell.angle_beta   90.00
_cell.angle_gamma   90.00
#
_symmetry.space_group_name_H-M   'P 1'
#
loop_
_entity.id
_entity.type
_entity.pdbx_description
1 polymer ?
#
loop_
_entity_poly.entity_id
_entity_poly.type
_entity_poly.pdbx_seq_one_letter_code
_entity_poly.pdbx_strand_id
1 'polypeptide(L)'
;MFTAIKRVRGNKGAPGVDNMTVNQLPGYLRRHWLKIRGDLLNGNYKPLPVKRKEIPKPDGGVRLLGIPTVLDRLIQQAIAQVLQQIWDPTFSNSSFGFRPGRSQRQAIRRAKSYLLSGYKHIGDMDLSKFFDRVNHDRLLSRLATKIEDKRVLKLIRRYLTAGIMIDGLVSPSFEGTPQGGPLSP
;
A
#
# COMPACT_ATOMS: atom_id res chain seq x y z
N MET A 1 8.14 3.37 14.22
CA MET A 1 7.77 1.96 14.47
C MET A 1 6.54 1.80 15.37
N PHE A 2 6.50 2.38 16.58
CA PHE A 2 5.34 2.21 17.48
C PHE A 2 3.98 2.64 16.89
N THR A 3 3.96 3.77 16.16
CA THR A 3 2.79 4.25 15.41
C THR A 3 2.31 3.23 14.37
N ALA A 4 3.23 2.67 13.59
CA ALA A 4 2.93 1.64 12.60
C ALA A 4 2.39 0.35 13.26
N ILE A 5 2.97 -0.09 14.38
CA ILE A 5 2.48 -1.25 15.15
C ILE A 5 1.03 -1.02 15.61
N LYS A 6 0.74 0.15 16.19
CA LYS A 6 -0.62 0.50 16.62
C LYS A 6 -1.61 0.47 15.45
N ARG A 7 -1.23 1.03 14.29
CA ARG A 7 -2.07 1.04 13.09
C ARG A 7 -2.35 -0.36 12.56
N VAL A 8 -1.33 -1.20 12.40
CA VAL A 8 -1.49 -2.58 11.90
C VAL A 8 -2.35 -3.41 12.85
N ARG A 9 -2.17 -3.27 14.16
CA ARG A 9 -3.01 -3.95 15.16
C ARG A 9 -4.45 -3.46 15.15
N GLY A 10 -4.66 -2.14 15.01
CA GLY A 10 -5.99 -1.54 14.93
C GLY A 10 -6.80 -1.99 13.70
N ASN A 11 -6.13 -2.27 12.58
CA ASN A 11 -6.78 -2.71 11.35
C ASN A 11 -7.29 -4.17 11.40
N LYS A 12 -6.87 -4.98 12.38
CA LYS A 12 -7.32 -6.38 12.60
C LYS A 12 -7.32 -7.26 11.32
N GLY A 13 -6.42 -6.99 10.39
CA GLY A 13 -6.41 -7.67 9.09
C GLY A 13 -6.04 -9.16 9.20
N ALA A 14 -6.62 -9.98 8.33
CA ALA A 14 -6.32 -11.40 8.20
C ALA A 14 -4.81 -11.66 8.05
N PRO A 15 -4.29 -12.82 8.48
CA PRO A 15 -2.87 -13.17 8.35
C PRO A 15 -2.47 -13.37 6.89
N GLY A 16 -1.17 -13.23 6.61
CA GLY A 16 -0.60 -13.47 5.27
C GLY A 16 -0.28 -14.94 5.04
N VAL A 17 0.68 -15.21 4.16
CA VAL A 17 1.12 -16.58 3.81
C VAL A 17 1.78 -17.33 4.96
N ASP A 18 2.35 -16.61 5.93
CA ASP A 18 3.01 -17.16 7.13
C ASP A 18 2.01 -17.52 8.25
N ASN A 19 0.72 -17.25 8.04
CA ASN A 19 -0.37 -17.43 9.01
C ASN A 19 -0.17 -16.69 10.35
N MET A 20 0.81 -15.78 10.45
CA MET A 20 1.03 -15.00 11.67
C MET A 20 -0.08 -13.96 11.83
N THR A 21 -0.73 -13.95 12.98
CA THR A 21 -1.80 -13.00 13.34
C THR A 21 -1.23 -11.71 13.94
N VAL A 22 -2.03 -10.64 13.95
CA VAL A 22 -1.65 -9.34 14.55
C VAL A 22 -1.33 -9.43 16.04
N ASN A 23 -1.88 -10.42 16.75
CA ASN A 23 -1.65 -10.64 18.18
C ASN A 23 -0.29 -11.28 18.47
N GLN A 24 0.25 -12.04 17.52
CA GLN A 24 1.57 -12.69 17.65
C GLN A 24 2.73 -11.75 17.31
N LEU A 25 2.47 -10.67 16.58
CA LEU A 25 3.48 -9.71 16.13
C LEU A 25 4.41 -9.18 17.24
N PRO A 26 3.92 -8.75 18.43
CA PRO A 26 4.81 -8.25 19.48
C PRO A 26 5.82 -9.29 19.96
N GLY A 27 5.38 -10.54 20.16
CA GLY A 27 6.26 -11.64 20.57
C GLY A 27 7.28 -12.00 19.48
N TYR A 28 6.86 -11.98 18.21
CA TYR A 28 7.74 -12.18 17.07
C TYR A 28 8.82 -11.08 16.98
N LEU A 29 8.44 -9.81 17.11
CA LEU A 29 9.39 -8.70 17.06
C LEU A 29 10.41 -8.78 18.21
N ARG A 30 10.00 -9.11 19.44
CA ARG A 30 10.94 -9.25 20.57
C ARG A 30 12.08 -10.24 20.27
N ARG A 31 11.79 -11.32 19.54
CA ARG A 31 12.79 -12.36 19.21
C ARG A 31 13.61 -12.03 17.96
N HIS A 32 13.00 -11.40 16.95
CA HIS A 32 13.59 -11.31 15.61
C HIS A 32 13.99 -9.89 15.18
N TRP A 33 13.69 -8.85 15.97
CA TRP A 33 13.84 -7.45 15.54
C TRP A 33 15.27 -7.07 15.17
N LEU A 34 16.29 -7.51 15.92
CA LEU A 34 17.68 -7.16 15.61
C LEU A 34 18.09 -7.67 14.23
N LYS A 35 17.70 -8.90 13.88
CA LYS A 35 17.93 -9.48 12.56
C LYS A 35 17.17 -8.73 11.48
N ILE A 36 15.86 -8.52 11.67
CA ILE A 36 15.00 -7.79 10.71
C ILE A 36 15.56 -6.39 10.44
N ARG A 37 15.96 -5.68 11.50
CA ARG A 37 16.57 -4.35 11.39
C ARG A 37 17.88 -4.41 10.61
N GLY A 38 18.76 -5.36 10.92
CA GLY A 38 20.01 -5.57 10.18
C GLY A 38 19.76 -5.82 8.70
N ASP A 39 18.82 -6.71 8.38
CA ASP A 39 18.44 -7.04 7.00
C ASP A 39 17.86 -5.83 6.25
N LEU A 40 17.07 -4.99 6.92
CA LEU A 40 16.53 -3.76 6.34
C LEU A 40 17.64 -2.74 6.06
N LEU A 41 18.52 -2.49 7.04
CA LEU A 41 19.61 -1.50 6.92
C LEU A 41 20.65 -1.90 5.87
N ASN A 42 20.93 -3.21 5.76
CA ASN A 42 21.88 -3.77 4.79
C ASN A 42 21.24 -4.03 3.41
N GLY A 43 19.93 -3.80 3.25
CA GLY A 43 19.23 -4.04 1.97
C GLY A 43 19.09 -5.52 1.61
N ASN A 44 19.10 -6.41 2.60
CA ASN A 44 18.97 -7.86 2.49
C ASN A 44 17.54 -8.37 2.74
N TYR A 45 16.68 -7.56 3.36
CA TYR A 45 15.29 -7.93 3.67
C TYR A 45 14.49 -8.28 2.40
N LYS A 46 13.92 -9.47 2.35
CA LYS A 46 13.05 -9.95 1.27
C LYS A 46 11.63 -10.12 1.80
N PRO A 47 10.66 -9.34 1.31
CA PRO A 47 9.25 -9.53 1.60
C PRO A 47 8.77 -10.92 1.21
N LEU A 48 7.73 -11.40 1.89
CA LEU A 48 7.05 -12.63 1.48
C LEU A 48 5.98 -12.32 0.41
N PRO A 49 5.66 -13.29 -0.47
CA PRO A 49 4.57 -13.16 -1.43
C PRO A 49 3.25 -12.89 -0.70
N VAL A 50 2.37 -12.12 -1.34
CA VAL A 50 1.07 -11.79 -0.75
C VAL A 50 0.10 -12.96 -0.90
N LYS A 51 -0.70 -13.23 0.13
CA LYS A 51 -1.73 -14.28 0.09
C LYS A 51 -2.90 -13.82 -0.77
N ARG A 52 -3.30 -14.60 -1.77
CA ARG A 52 -4.47 -14.30 -2.58
C ARG A 52 -5.75 -14.50 -1.77
N LYS A 53 -6.67 -13.55 -1.84
CA LYS A 53 -8.03 -13.68 -1.31
C LYS A 53 -9.03 -13.09 -2.30
N GLU A 54 -10.02 -13.88 -2.66
CA GLU A 54 -11.15 -13.42 -3.46
C GLU A 54 -12.23 -12.81 -2.56
N ILE A 55 -12.76 -11.67 -2.96
CA ILE A 55 -13.87 -10.99 -2.29
C ILE A 55 -14.93 -10.67 -3.34
N PRO A 56 -16.21 -11.07 -3.14
CA PRO A 56 -17.27 -10.72 -4.06
C PRO A 56 -17.47 -9.20 -4.11
N LYS A 57 -17.67 -8.65 -5.31
CA LYS A 57 -18.09 -7.24 -5.48
C LYS A 57 -19.61 -7.13 -5.33
N PRO A 58 -20.13 -5.99 -4.85
CA PRO A 58 -21.59 -5.75 -4.78
C PRO A 58 -22.27 -5.87 -6.15
N ASP A 59 -21.58 -5.46 -7.21
CA ASP A 59 -22.12 -5.33 -8.57
C ASP A 59 -21.90 -6.59 -9.43
N GLY A 60 -21.40 -7.68 -8.82
CA GLY A 60 -21.00 -8.91 -9.51
C GLY A 60 -19.49 -8.98 -9.80
N GLY A 61 -18.98 -10.22 -9.89
CA GLY A 61 -17.56 -10.52 -10.07
C GLY A 61 -16.75 -10.54 -8.78
N VAL A 62 -15.44 -10.81 -8.90
CA VAL A 62 -14.51 -10.94 -7.77
C VAL A 62 -13.47 -9.82 -7.75
N ARG A 63 -13.21 -9.29 -6.55
CA ARG A 63 -12.05 -8.46 -6.24
C ARG A 63 -10.97 -9.36 -5.67
N LEU A 64 -9.80 -9.26 -6.28
CA LEU A 64 -8.67 -10.08 -5.92
C LEU A 64 -7.73 -9.27 -5.01
N LEU A 65 -7.71 -9.61 -3.72
CA LEU A 65 -6.80 -9.00 -2.76
C LEU A 65 -5.49 -9.76 -2.66
N GLY A 66 -4.43 -9.01 -2.37
CA GLY A 66 -3.14 -9.51 -1.93
C GLY A 66 -2.94 -9.13 -0.48
N ILE A 67 -2.95 -10.11 0.43
CA ILE A 67 -2.78 -9.89 1.86
C ILE A 67 -1.31 -10.13 2.22
N PRO A 68 -0.51 -9.09 2.52
CA PRO A 68 0.85 -9.27 2.97
C PRO A 68 0.88 -9.87 4.38
N THR A 69 2.03 -10.40 4.78
CA THR A 69 2.25 -10.84 6.17
C THR A 69 2.10 -9.67 7.14
N VAL A 70 1.83 -9.96 8.40
CA VAL A 70 1.69 -8.91 9.42
C VAL A 70 2.99 -8.11 9.56
N LEU A 71 4.16 -8.77 9.45
CA LEU A 71 5.45 -8.10 9.46
C LEU A 71 5.61 -7.17 8.25
N ASP A 72 5.28 -7.65 7.06
CA ASP A 72 5.33 -6.86 5.84
C ASP A 72 4.40 -5.64 5.90
N ARG A 73 3.18 -5.81 6.42
CA ARG A 73 2.25 -4.69 6.65
C ARG A 73 2.83 -3.68 7.63
N LEU A 74 3.53 -4.12 8.67
CA LEU A 74 4.20 -3.22 9.61
C LEU A 74 5.29 -2.39 8.93
N ILE A 75 6.14 -3.03 8.15
CA ILE A 75 7.25 -2.35 7.44
C ILE A 75 6.70 -1.41 6.38
N GLN A 76 5.73 -1.86 5.57
CA GLN A 76 5.02 -1.03 4.59
C GLN A 76 4.36 0.19 5.27
N GLN A 77 3.71 0.00 6.41
CA GLN A 77 3.09 1.08 7.16
C GLN A 77 4.11 2.09 7.70
N ALA A 78 5.30 1.63 8.10
CA ALA A 78 6.39 2.50 8.54
C ALA A 78 6.94 3.32 7.37
N ILE A 79 7.13 2.70 6.19
CA ILE A 79 7.52 3.40 4.96
C ILE A 79 6.46 4.44 4.59
N ALA A 80 5.19 4.04 4.55
CA ALA A 80 4.08 4.92 4.17
C ALA A 80 3.99 6.16 5.06
N GLN A 81 4.19 6.03 6.38
CA GLN A 81 4.18 7.17 7.30
C GLN A 81 5.26 8.21 6.98
N VAL A 82 6.45 7.76 6.58
CA VAL A 82 7.55 8.67 6.20
C VAL A 82 7.29 9.27 4.81
N LEU A 83 6.92 8.45 3.83
CA LEU A 83 6.65 8.92 2.47
C LEU A 83 5.49 9.92 2.43
N GLN A 84 4.46 9.70 3.23
CA GLN A 84 3.33 10.61 3.34
C GLN A 84 3.75 12.02 3.75
N GLN A 85 4.72 12.17 4.66
CA GLN A 85 5.24 13.49 5.05
C GLN A 85 5.99 14.19 3.91
N ILE A 86 6.66 13.42 3.04
CA ILE A 86 7.42 13.94 1.91
C ILE A 86 6.48 14.34 0.75
N TRP A 87 5.46 13.52 0.48
CA TRP A 87 4.64 13.63 -0.72
C TRP A 87 3.34 14.39 -0.53
N ASP A 88 2.66 14.24 0.60
CA ASP A 88 1.33 14.84 0.79
C ASP A 88 1.29 16.36 0.57
N PRO A 89 2.28 17.16 1.03
CA PRO A 89 2.31 18.60 0.78
C PRO A 89 2.39 18.98 -0.70
N THR A 90 2.86 18.05 -1.55
CA THR A 90 3.05 18.29 -3.00
C THR A 90 1.83 17.89 -3.82
N PHE A 91 0.86 17.19 -3.22
CA PHE A 91 -0.35 16.77 -3.91
C PHE A 91 -1.34 17.91 -4.10
N SER A 92 -2.02 17.88 -5.24
CA SER A 92 -3.08 18.83 -5.59
C SER A 92 -4.10 19.02 -4.46
N ASN A 93 -4.56 20.27 -4.27
CA ASN A 93 -5.64 20.58 -3.35
C ASN A 93 -6.98 19.92 -3.72
N SER A 94 -7.11 19.46 -4.96
CA SER A 94 -8.26 18.70 -5.46
C SER A 94 -8.08 17.19 -5.36
N SER A 95 -6.98 16.70 -4.74
CA SER A 95 -6.78 15.28 -4.43
C SER A 95 -7.25 14.98 -3.02
N PHE A 96 -8.28 14.12 -2.90
CA PHE A 96 -8.95 13.83 -1.62
C PHE A 96 -8.84 12.38 -1.14
N GLY A 97 -8.48 11.43 -2.03
CA GLY A 97 -8.41 10.01 -1.70
C GLY A 97 -7.16 9.67 -0.91
N PHE A 98 -7.28 8.80 0.10
CA PHE A 98 -6.17 8.22 0.87
C PHE A 98 -5.20 9.21 1.55
N ARG A 99 -5.62 10.46 1.75
CA ARG A 99 -4.79 11.53 2.34
C ARG A 99 -5.22 11.93 3.76
N PRO A 100 -4.29 12.28 4.67
CA PRO A 100 -4.62 12.74 6.00
C PRO A 100 -5.40 14.05 5.94
N GLY A 101 -6.43 14.19 6.78
CA GLY A 101 -7.26 15.40 6.82
C GLY A 101 -8.11 15.66 5.57
N ARG A 102 -8.07 14.77 4.56
CA ARG A 102 -8.92 14.83 3.37
C ARG A 102 -10.02 13.76 3.44
N SER A 103 -11.17 14.03 2.82
CA SER A 103 -12.30 13.09 2.83
C SER A 103 -13.17 13.20 1.58
N GLN A 104 -13.93 12.15 1.29
CA GLN A 104 -14.93 12.13 0.23
C GLN A 104 -15.95 13.28 0.37
N ARG A 105 -16.34 13.64 1.60
CA ARG A 105 -17.23 14.78 1.86
C ARG A 105 -16.63 16.11 1.40
N GLN A 106 -15.32 16.30 1.52
CA GLN A 106 -14.64 17.48 0.99
C GLN A 106 -14.65 17.49 -0.55
N ALA A 107 -14.44 16.34 -1.18
CA ALA A 107 -14.51 16.21 -2.63
C ALA A 107 -15.91 16.59 -3.17
N ILE A 108 -16.97 16.08 -2.53
CA ILE A 108 -18.36 16.41 -2.88
C ILE A 108 -18.64 17.91 -2.72
N ARG A 109 -18.19 18.52 -1.61
CA ARG A 109 -18.34 19.97 -1.40
C ARG A 109 -17.64 20.78 -2.48
N ARG A 110 -16.43 20.37 -2.90
CA ARG A 110 -15.68 21.03 -3.99
C ARG A 110 -16.41 20.89 -5.32
N ALA A 111 -16.89 19.70 -5.67
CA ALA A 111 -17.69 19.48 -6.88
C ALA A 111 -18.96 20.35 -6.89
N LYS A 112 -19.67 20.42 -5.75
CA LYS A 112 -20.85 21.31 -5.60
C LYS A 112 -20.49 22.78 -5.82
N SER A 113 -19.33 23.24 -5.35
CA SER A 113 -18.92 24.62 -5.57
C SER A 113 -18.74 24.97 -7.06
N TYR A 114 -18.18 24.06 -7.86
CA TYR A 114 -18.08 24.26 -9.31
C TYR A 114 -19.45 24.33 -9.98
N LEU A 115 -20.39 23.46 -9.60
CA LEU A 115 -21.76 23.50 -10.11
C LEU A 115 -22.43 24.85 -9.82
N LEU A 116 -22.28 25.36 -8.60
CA LEU A 116 -22.83 26.66 -8.19
C LEU A 116 -22.15 27.84 -8.90
N SER A 117 -20.89 27.69 -9.32
CA SER A 117 -20.16 28.68 -10.12
C SER A 117 -20.48 28.61 -11.62
N GLY A 118 -21.44 27.78 -12.05
CA GLY A 118 -21.92 27.73 -13.43
C GLY A 118 -21.30 26.63 -14.31
N TYR A 119 -20.41 25.79 -13.77
CA TYR A 119 -19.88 24.62 -14.49
C TYR A 119 -20.91 23.49 -14.49
N LYS A 120 -21.62 23.31 -15.60
CA LYS A 120 -22.77 22.38 -15.71
C LYS A 120 -22.46 21.04 -16.38
N HIS A 121 -21.26 20.90 -16.96
CA HIS A 121 -20.84 19.67 -17.63
C HIS A 121 -19.74 18.97 -16.83
N ILE A 122 -19.83 17.65 -16.72
CA ILE A 122 -18.89 16.81 -15.97
C ILE A 122 -18.25 15.84 -16.97
N GLY A 123 -16.91 15.86 -17.03
CA GLY A 123 -16.15 14.77 -17.62
C GLY A 123 -15.91 13.71 -16.56
N ASP A 124 -16.68 12.62 -16.60
CA ASP A 124 -16.48 11.49 -15.69
C ASP A 124 -15.40 10.56 -16.24
N MET A 125 -14.40 10.26 -15.43
CA MET A 125 -13.24 9.46 -15.82
C MET A 125 -12.91 8.47 -14.71
N ASP A 126 -12.89 7.18 -15.04
CA ASP A 126 -12.43 6.11 -14.17
C ASP A 126 -11.33 5.28 -14.83
N LEU A 127 -10.37 4.84 -14.03
CA LEU A 127 -9.29 3.97 -14.49
C LEU A 127 -9.59 2.52 -14.10
N SER A 128 -10.00 1.73 -15.10
CA SER A 128 -10.22 0.29 -14.91
C SER A 128 -8.96 -0.39 -14.37
N LYS A 129 -9.11 -1.18 -13.30
CA LYS A 129 -8.03 -2.01 -12.72
C LYS A 129 -6.75 -1.20 -12.40
N PHE A 130 -6.90 0.04 -11.90
CA PHE A 130 -5.78 0.94 -11.59
C PHE A 130 -4.60 0.25 -10.91
N PHE A 131 -4.85 -0.41 -9.78
CA PHE A 131 -3.80 -1.08 -9.00
C PHE A 131 -3.19 -2.29 -9.71
N ASP A 132 -3.87 -2.91 -10.66
CA ASP A 132 -3.36 -4.11 -11.34
C ASP A 132 -2.44 -3.73 -12.52
N ARG A 133 -2.50 -2.49 -13.01
CA ARG A 133 -1.79 -2.00 -14.21
C ARG A 133 -0.70 -0.97 -13.93
N VAL A 134 -0.30 -0.82 -12.67
CA VAL A 134 0.76 0.13 -12.29
C VAL A 134 2.12 -0.39 -12.78
N ASN A 135 2.73 0.30 -13.73
CA ASN A 135 4.08 -0.04 -14.18
C ASN A 135 5.12 0.28 -13.10
N HIS A 136 5.91 -0.72 -12.70
CA HIS A 136 6.86 -0.60 -11.58
C HIS A 136 7.98 0.40 -11.85
N ASP A 137 8.53 0.43 -13.06
CA ASP A 137 9.65 1.30 -13.41
C ASP A 137 9.23 2.77 -13.45
N ARG A 138 8.06 3.05 -14.04
CA ARG A 138 7.47 4.40 -14.03
C ARG A 138 7.18 4.87 -12.61
N LEU A 139 6.60 4.00 -11.77
CA LEU A 139 6.34 4.33 -10.36
C LEU A 139 7.64 4.64 -9.60
N LEU A 140 8.65 3.78 -9.73
CA LEU A 140 9.93 3.95 -9.02
C LEU A 140 10.72 5.15 -9.54
N SER A 141 10.65 5.45 -10.84
CA SER A 141 11.22 6.67 -11.41
C SER A 141 10.60 7.92 -10.80
N ARG A 142 9.27 7.95 -10.60
CA ARG A 142 8.60 9.05 -9.90
C ARG A 142 9.00 9.13 -8.43
N LEU A 143 9.10 8.00 -7.73
CA LEU A 143 9.53 7.98 -6.34
C LEU A 143 10.97 8.50 -6.16
N ALA A 144 11.86 8.16 -7.09
CA ALA A 144 13.27 8.56 -7.08
C ALA A 144 13.47 10.08 -7.22
N THR A 145 12.47 10.85 -7.66
CA THR A 145 12.61 12.32 -7.76
C THR A 145 12.64 13.02 -6.40
N LYS A 146 12.23 12.35 -5.33
CA LYS A 146 12.23 12.88 -3.95
C LYS A 146 12.83 11.95 -2.90
N ILE A 147 13.19 10.72 -3.30
CA ILE A 147 13.77 9.71 -2.41
C ILE A 147 15.16 9.37 -2.93
N GLU A 148 16.18 9.87 -2.25
CA GLU A 148 17.58 9.60 -2.60
C GLU A 148 18.07 8.25 -2.05
N ASP A 149 17.44 7.74 -0.99
CA ASP A 149 17.84 6.47 -0.37
C ASP A 149 17.49 5.28 -1.27
N LYS A 150 18.51 4.80 -2.00
CA LYS A 150 18.42 3.63 -2.88
C LYS A 150 17.96 2.37 -2.16
N ARG A 151 18.19 2.23 -0.85
CA ARG A 151 17.74 1.07 -0.06
C ARG A 151 16.22 1.05 0.07
N VAL A 152 15.61 2.21 0.26
CA VAL A 152 14.15 2.36 0.31
C VAL A 152 13.55 2.04 -1.06
N LEU A 153 14.09 2.60 -2.14
CA LEU A 153 13.62 2.30 -3.51
C LEU A 153 13.74 0.80 -3.84
N LYS A 154 14.85 0.16 -3.45
CA LYS A 154 15.06 -1.28 -3.60
C LYS A 154 14.03 -2.09 -2.80
N LEU A 155 13.72 -1.67 -1.57
CA LEU A 155 12.72 -2.34 -0.73
C LEU A 155 11.30 -2.19 -1.30
N ILE A 156 10.94 -1.01 -1.80
CA ILE A 156 9.65 -0.78 -2.47
C ILE A 156 9.54 -1.66 -3.72
N ARG A 157 10.60 -1.72 -4.56
CA ARG A 157 10.63 -2.63 -5.71
C ARG A 157 10.40 -4.08 -5.28
N ARG A 158 11.07 -4.54 -4.21
CA ARG A 158 10.87 -5.89 -3.68
C ARG A 158 9.43 -6.16 -3.23
N TYR A 159 8.73 -5.16 -2.67
CA TYR A 159 7.31 -5.30 -2.34
C TYR A 159 6.44 -5.41 -3.59
N LEU A 160 6.73 -4.64 -4.64
CA LEU A 160 6.02 -4.70 -5.92
C LEU A 160 6.21 -6.06 -6.62
N THR A 161 7.42 -6.63 -6.53
CA THR A 161 7.77 -7.89 -7.20
C THR A 161 7.71 -9.12 -6.27
N ALA A 162 7.17 -9.00 -5.06
CA ALA A 162 7.16 -10.10 -4.08
C ALA A 162 6.35 -11.32 -4.55
N GLY A 163 5.49 -11.14 -5.55
CA GLY A 163 4.64 -12.18 -6.11
C GLY A 163 3.39 -12.44 -5.29
N ILE A 164 2.53 -13.31 -5.81
CA ILE A 164 1.25 -13.69 -5.22
C ILE A 164 1.27 -15.19 -4.98
N MET A 165 0.88 -15.61 -3.78
CA MET A 165 0.76 -17.01 -3.39
C MET A 165 -0.67 -17.50 -3.61
N ILE A 166 -0.79 -18.53 -4.45
CA ILE A 166 -2.05 -19.22 -4.81
C ILE A 166 -1.77 -20.73 -4.68
N ASP A 167 -2.49 -21.40 -3.78
CA ASP A 167 -2.42 -22.86 -3.59
C ASP A 167 -1.00 -23.45 -3.48
N GLY A 168 -0.11 -22.74 -2.79
CA GLY A 168 1.28 -23.18 -2.57
C GLY A 168 2.28 -22.75 -3.65
N LEU A 169 1.80 -22.17 -4.76
CA LEU A 169 2.63 -21.69 -5.86
C LEU A 169 2.77 -20.17 -5.84
N VAL A 170 4.00 -19.67 -6.05
CA VAL A 170 4.31 -18.24 -6.18
C VAL A 170 4.19 -17.85 -7.66
N SER A 171 3.21 -17.01 -7.98
CA SER A 171 3.17 -16.32 -9.27
C SER A 171 3.99 -15.03 -9.20
N PRO A 172 4.89 -14.76 -10.16
CA PRO A 172 5.57 -13.46 -10.25
C PRO A 172 4.57 -12.32 -10.51
N SER A 173 4.95 -11.10 -10.12
CA SER A 173 4.22 -9.86 -10.43
C SER A 173 5.13 -8.94 -11.23
N PHE A 174 4.75 -8.70 -12.49
CA PHE A 174 5.49 -7.85 -13.43
C PHE A 174 4.93 -6.42 -13.50
N GLU A 175 3.67 -6.24 -13.12
CA GLU A 175 3.00 -4.95 -12.99
C GLU A 175 1.97 -4.98 -11.84
N GLY A 176 1.49 -3.80 -11.49
CA GLY A 176 0.52 -3.58 -10.44
C GLY A 176 1.13 -3.40 -9.06
N THR A 177 0.28 -3.13 -8.08
CA THR A 177 0.62 -3.10 -6.66
C THR A 177 -0.42 -3.93 -5.88
N PRO A 178 -0.01 -4.66 -4.83
CA PRO A 178 -0.92 -5.55 -4.12
C PRO A 178 -2.05 -4.79 -3.42
N GLN A 179 -3.29 -5.06 -3.82
CA GLN A 179 -4.48 -4.51 -3.17
C GLN A 179 -4.62 -5.12 -1.76
N GLY A 180 -4.18 -4.38 -0.74
CA GLY A 180 -4.15 -4.83 0.67
C GLY A 180 -2.88 -4.42 1.42
N GLY A 181 -1.86 -3.93 0.71
CA GLY A 181 -0.67 -3.34 1.31
C GLY A 181 -0.93 -1.91 1.84
N PRO A 182 -0.49 -1.56 3.07
CA PRO A 182 -0.60 -0.19 3.58
C PRO A 182 0.16 0.87 2.79
N LEU A 183 1.09 0.46 1.93
CA LEU A 183 1.92 1.34 1.09
C LEU A 183 1.35 1.52 -0.33
N SER A 184 0.32 0.75 -0.70
CA SER A 184 -0.20 0.75 -2.06
C SER A 184 -1.04 1.99 -2.40
N PRO A 185 -1.96 2.46 -1.53
CA PRO A 185 -2.64 3.74 -1.71
C PRO A 185 -1.74 4.92 -1.32
#